data_AF-A0A3D8J175-F1
#
_entry.id   AF-A0A3D8J175-F1
#
_cell.length_a   1.000
_cell.length_b   1.000
_cell.length_c   1.000
_cell.angle_alpha   90.00
_cell.angle_beta   90.00
_cell.angle_gamma   90.00
#
_symmetry.space_group_name_H-M   'P 1'
#
loop_
_entity.id
_entity.type
_entity.pdbx_description
1 polymer ?
#
loop_
_entity_poly.entity_id
_entity_poly.type
_entity_poly.pdbx_seq_one_letter_code
_entity_poly.pdbx_strand_id
1 'polypeptide(L)'
;MKKRWLLLGVMLGSIFFLAIWWVKPIGISTQFSVLSAMAYEKVDSNFLSSNAYMQKDEGKLAKKVQNPLNYDLLFFLGVPLGAFVAFLLFGKNRGLNLAFSLRDCVFAFVGGFLLLYGARMAGGCTSGHMMSGIMQSSLSGFVFAISVFAVGIAWVMIGGRK
;
A
#
# COMPACT_ATOMS: atom_id res chain seq x y z
N MET A 1 -26.72 14.08 -2.88
CA MET A 1 -25.50 13.49 -2.28
C MET A 1 -25.67 12.07 -1.72
N LYS A 2 -26.88 11.61 -1.33
CA LYS A 2 -27.09 10.32 -0.60
C LYS A 2 -26.77 9.01 -1.35
N LYS A 3 -26.76 8.95 -2.70
CA LYS A 3 -26.49 7.70 -3.46
C LYS A 3 -25.10 7.59 -4.10
N ARG A 4 -24.31 8.67 -4.08
CA ARG A 4 -23.04 8.75 -4.83
C ARG A 4 -21.95 7.87 -4.21
N TRP A 5 -21.97 7.70 -2.89
CA TRP A 5 -21.02 6.82 -2.18
C TRP A 5 -21.27 5.33 -2.46
N LEU A 6 -22.54 4.90 -2.55
CA LEU A 6 -22.87 3.53 -2.94
C LEU A 6 -22.40 3.22 -4.37
N LEU A 7 -22.64 4.14 -5.32
CA LEU A 7 -22.16 3.98 -6.69
C LEU A 7 -20.63 3.88 -6.74
N LEU A 8 -19.92 4.77 -6.04
CA LEU A 8 -18.46 4.73 -5.95
C LEU A 8 -17.95 3.45 -5.29
N GLY A 9 -18.63 2.98 -4.25
CA GLY A 9 -18.31 1.73 -3.56
C GLY A 9 -18.49 0.51 -4.46
N VAL A 10 -19.60 0.45 -5.22
CA VAL A 10 -19.83 -0.62 -6.20
C VAL A 10 -18.79 -0.57 -7.32
N MET A 11 -18.51 0.61 -7.89
CA MET A 11 -17.47 0.74 -8.93
C MET A 11 -16.11 0.28 -8.43
N LEU A 12 -15.71 0.72 -7.23
CA LEU A 12 -14.46 0.34 -6.61
C LEU A 12 -14.40 -1.18 -6.33
N GLY A 13 -15.46 -1.74 -5.76
CA GLY A 13 -15.58 -3.17 -5.48
C GLY A 13 -15.54 -4.03 -6.75
N SER A 14 -16.22 -3.60 -7.82
CA SER A 14 -16.18 -4.27 -9.12
C SER A 14 -14.78 -4.27 -9.73
N ILE A 15 -14.04 -3.15 -9.64
CA ILE A 15 -12.66 -3.08 -10.12
C ILE A 15 -11.76 -4.03 -9.31
N PHE A 16 -11.90 -4.07 -7.98
CA PHE A 16 -11.15 -4.99 -7.13
C PHE A 16 -11.48 -6.46 -7.45
N PHE A 17 -12.76 -6.77 -7.66
CA PHE A 17 -13.18 -8.12 -8.02
C PHE A 17 -12.60 -8.55 -9.36
N LEU A 18 -12.67 -7.70 -10.38
CA LEU A 18 -12.06 -7.96 -11.70
C LEU A 18 -10.54 -8.14 -11.60
N ALA A 19 -9.86 -7.34 -10.79
CA ALA A 19 -8.42 -7.47 -10.58
C ALA A 19 -8.02 -8.80 -9.91
N ILE A 20 -8.80 -9.25 -8.91
CA ILE A 20 -8.59 -10.55 -8.26
C ILE A 20 -8.88 -11.69 -9.24
N TRP A 21 -9.97 -11.58 -10.00
CA TRP A 21 -10.39 -12.60 -10.96
C TRP A 21 -9.35 -12.81 -12.06
N TRP A 22 -8.73 -11.73 -12.54
CA TRP A 22 -7.89 -11.78 -13.72
C TRP A 22 -6.40 -11.97 -13.42
N VAL A 23 -5.91 -11.46 -12.28
CA VAL A 23 -4.48 -11.45 -11.99
C VAL A 23 -4.17 -12.04 -10.62
N LYS A 24 -4.22 -11.22 -9.55
CA LYS A 24 -3.80 -11.56 -8.18
C LYS A 24 -4.42 -10.58 -7.18
N PRO A 25 -4.57 -10.98 -5.90
CA PRO A 25 -4.93 -10.07 -4.82
C PRO A 25 -3.92 -8.92 -4.67
N ILE A 26 -4.42 -7.74 -4.30
CA ILE A 26 -3.69 -6.48 -4.47
C ILE A 26 -2.88 -6.14 -3.23
N GLY A 27 -1.55 -6.02 -3.35
CA GLY A 27 -0.68 -5.65 -2.24
C GLY A 27 0.48 -4.76 -2.67
N ILE A 28 0.50 -3.51 -2.19
CA ILE A 28 1.56 -2.55 -2.56
C ILE A 28 2.81 -2.70 -1.70
N SER A 29 2.62 -3.00 -0.42
CA SER A 29 3.68 -2.90 0.59
C SER A 29 4.93 -3.74 0.29
N THR A 30 4.80 -4.86 -0.41
CA THR A 30 5.94 -5.75 -0.74
C THR A 30 6.84 -5.13 -1.81
N GLN A 31 6.29 -4.27 -2.66
CA GLN A 31 7.04 -3.59 -3.71
C GLN A 31 8.05 -2.59 -3.15
N PHE A 32 7.77 -1.97 -1.99
CA PHE A 32 8.75 -1.09 -1.35
C PHE A 32 10.04 -1.85 -1.00
N SER A 33 9.92 -3.08 -0.48
CA SER A 33 11.08 -3.92 -0.12
C SER A 33 11.80 -4.51 -1.34
N VAL A 34 11.06 -4.85 -2.41
CA VAL A 34 11.65 -5.36 -3.66
C VAL A 34 12.37 -4.23 -4.42
N LEU A 35 11.81 -3.03 -4.44
CA LEU A 35 12.43 -1.86 -5.08
C LEU A 35 13.70 -1.41 -4.34
N SER A 36 13.68 -1.40 -3.00
CA SER A 36 14.90 -1.14 -2.24
C SER A 36 15.96 -2.18 -2.53
N ALA A 37 15.59 -3.46 -2.64
CA ALA A 37 16.53 -4.52 -2.96
C ALA A 37 17.12 -4.41 -4.37
N MET A 38 16.31 -4.07 -5.38
CA MET A 38 16.80 -3.77 -6.75
C MET A 38 17.80 -2.61 -6.75
N ALA A 39 17.56 -1.58 -5.93
CA ALA A 39 18.48 -0.44 -5.80
C ALA A 39 19.82 -0.85 -5.14
N TYR A 40 19.77 -1.69 -4.10
CA TYR A 40 20.96 -2.18 -3.41
C TYR A 40 21.76 -3.22 -4.21
N GLU A 41 21.10 -4.07 -5.01
CA GLU A 41 21.77 -5.05 -5.90
C GLU A 41 22.68 -4.36 -6.93
N LYS A 42 22.31 -3.15 -7.39
CA LYS A 42 23.16 -2.35 -8.29
C LYS A 42 24.46 -1.86 -7.64
N VAL A 43 24.50 -1.81 -6.32
CA VAL A 43 25.68 -1.37 -5.55
C VAL A 43 26.50 -2.57 -5.08
N ASP A 44 25.84 -3.67 -4.69
CA ASP A 44 26.48 -4.92 -4.28
C ASP A 44 25.71 -6.14 -4.82
N SER A 45 26.35 -6.86 -5.74
CA SER A 45 25.79 -8.05 -6.40
C SER A 45 25.59 -9.25 -5.47
N ASN A 46 26.20 -9.26 -4.26
CA ASN A 46 26.04 -10.35 -3.28
C ASN A 46 24.92 -10.11 -2.26
N PHE A 47 24.23 -8.96 -2.32
CA PHE A 47 23.23 -8.57 -1.32
C PHE A 47 22.03 -9.53 -1.25
N LEU A 48 21.60 -10.11 -2.38
CA LEU A 48 20.49 -11.06 -2.45
C LEU A 48 20.81 -12.41 -1.77
N SER A 49 22.07 -12.84 -1.85
CA SER A 49 22.58 -14.10 -1.30
C SER A 49 22.97 -13.98 0.17
N SER A 50 23.29 -12.77 0.64
CA SER A 50 23.73 -12.53 2.03
C SER A 50 22.56 -12.26 2.98
N ASN A 51 21.46 -11.68 2.48
CA ASN A 51 20.43 -11.12 3.36
C ASN A 51 19.29 -12.12 3.64
N ALA A 52 19.22 -12.62 4.89
CA ALA A 52 18.25 -13.62 5.34
C ALA A 52 16.77 -13.22 5.11
N TYR A 53 16.48 -11.92 5.09
CA TYR A 53 15.13 -11.41 4.81
C TYR A 53 14.69 -11.63 3.36
N MET A 54 15.63 -11.62 2.41
CA MET A 54 15.33 -11.79 0.97
C MET A 54 15.22 -13.26 0.55
N GLN A 55 15.80 -14.16 1.34
CA GLN A 55 15.68 -15.62 1.19
C GLN A 55 14.45 -16.20 1.90
N LYS A 56 13.77 -15.40 2.74
CA LYS A 56 12.51 -15.78 3.39
C LYS A 56 11.48 -16.13 2.31
N ASP A 57 10.72 -17.21 2.55
CA ASP A 57 9.75 -17.80 1.61
C ASP A 57 10.38 -18.29 0.27
N GLU A 58 11.44 -19.10 0.35
CA GLU A 58 12.07 -19.78 -0.80
C GLU A 58 12.54 -18.85 -1.93
N GLY A 59 12.95 -17.62 -1.60
CA GLY A 59 13.41 -16.65 -2.59
C GLY A 59 12.32 -16.10 -3.51
N LYS A 60 11.03 -16.14 -3.11
CA LYS A 60 9.93 -15.50 -3.84
C LYS A 60 10.13 -14.00 -4.02
N LEU A 61 10.81 -13.33 -3.08
CA LEU A 61 11.19 -11.92 -3.19
C LEU A 61 12.38 -11.74 -4.16
N ALA A 62 13.41 -12.58 -4.09
CA ALA A 62 14.54 -12.56 -5.01
C ALA A 62 14.13 -12.84 -6.47
N LYS A 63 13.18 -13.75 -6.71
CA LYS A 63 12.61 -14.01 -8.05
C LYS A 63 11.80 -12.82 -8.60
N LYS A 64 11.22 -11.99 -7.72
CA LYS A 64 10.56 -10.74 -8.11
C LYS A 64 11.56 -9.62 -8.44
N VAL A 65 12.70 -9.57 -7.75
CA VAL A 65 13.80 -8.65 -8.06
C VAL A 65 14.36 -8.92 -9.47
N GLN A 66 14.47 -10.19 -9.87
CA GLN A 66 14.99 -10.60 -11.19
C GLN A 66 14.04 -10.30 -12.37
N ASN A 67 12.75 -10.05 -12.12
CA ASN A 67 11.79 -9.64 -13.16
C ASN A 67 11.37 -8.18 -12.93
N PRO A 68 12.00 -7.20 -13.59
CA PRO A 68 11.75 -5.78 -13.33
C PRO A 68 10.34 -5.33 -13.70
N LEU A 69 9.61 -6.05 -14.56
CA LEU A 69 8.24 -5.72 -14.97
C LEU A 69 7.19 -6.68 -14.38
N ASN A 70 7.14 -6.78 -13.05
CA ASN A 70 6.07 -7.50 -12.38
C ASN A 70 4.76 -6.69 -12.39
N TYR A 71 3.62 -7.39 -12.42
CA TYR A 71 2.30 -6.80 -12.25
C TYR A 71 2.22 -5.90 -11.00
N ASP A 72 2.84 -6.32 -9.90
CA ASP A 72 2.85 -5.56 -8.66
C ASP A 72 3.57 -4.20 -8.81
N LEU A 73 4.64 -4.13 -9.62
CA LEU A 73 5.36 -2.88 -9.87
C LEU A 73 4.56 -1.97 -10.81
N LEU A 74 3.93 -2.55 -11.83
CA LEU A 74 3.04 -1.82 -12.73
C LEU A 74 1.84 -1.24 -11.96
N PHE A 75 1.27 -2.01 -11.03
CA PHE A 75 0.23 -1.54 -10.14
C PHE A 75 0.73 -0.44 -9.19
N PHE A 76 1.91 -0.62 -8.59
CA PHE A 76 2.54 0.38 -7.73
C PHE A 76 2.75 1.73 -8.43
N LEU A 77 3.22 1.73 -9.67
CA LEU A 77 3.37 2.94 -10.49
C LEU A 77 2.04 3.44 -11.04
N GLY A 78 1.11 2.53 -11.33
CA GLY A 78 -0.21 2.85 -11.87
C GLY A 78 -1.10 3.62 -10.90
N VAL A 79 -1.00 3.37 -9.58
CA VAL A 79 -1.77 4.10 -8.56
C VAL A 79 -1.47 5.62 -8.55
N PRO A 80 -0.21 6.08 -8.39
CA PRO A 80 0.09 7.52 -8.42
C PRO A 80 -0.14 8.13 -9.80
N LEU A 81 0.16 7.42 -10.90
CA LEU A 81 -0.12 7.90 -12.25
C LEU A 81 -1.62 8.07 -12.50
N GLY A 82 -2.43 7.10 -12.08
CA GLY A 82 -3.90 7.18 -12.17
C GLY A 82 -4.47 8.31 -11.33
N ALA A 83 -3.94 8.52 -10.12
CA ALA A 83 -4.30 9.66 -9.28
C ALA A 83 -3.94 11.00 -9.93
N PHE A 84 -2.78 11.07 -10.60
CA PHE A 84 -2.34 12.26 -11.32
C PHE A 84 -3.23 12.56 -12.53
N VAL A 85 -3.55 11.55 -13.35
CA VAL A 85 -4.49 11.70 -14.49
C VAL A 85 -5.88 12.11 -13.99
N ALA A 86 -6.37 11.52 -12.91
CA ALA A 86 -7.63 11.90 -12.29
C ALA A 86 -7.60 13.35 -11.78
N PHE A 87 -6.47 13.80 -11.22
CA PHE A 87 -6.27 15.20 -10.84
C PHE A 87 -6.31 16.13 -12.05
N LEU A 88 -5.71 15.77 -13.18
CA LEU A 88 -5.76 16.58 -14.40
C LEU A 88 -7.19 16.69 -14.98
N LEU A 89 -7.95 15.60 -14.95
CA LEU A 89 -9.31 15.57 -15.52
C LEU A 89 -10.37 16.20 -14.61
N PHE A 90 -10.26 16.00 -13.29
CA PHE A 90 -11.30 16.37 -12.31
C PHE A 90 -10.85 17.43 -11.30
N GLY A 91 -9.59 17.83 -11.29
CA GLY A 91 -8.99 18.77 -10.31
C GLY A 91 -9.25 20.25 -10.57
N LYS A 92 -10.26 20.58 -11.37
CA LYS A 92 -10.64 21.98 -11.67
C LYS A 92 -10.84 22.75 -10.35
N ASN A 93 -10.06 23.81 -10.15
CA ASN A 93 -10.01 24.70 -8.97
C ASN A 93 -9.33 24.18 -7.69
N ARG A 94 -8.48 23.13 -7.74
CA ARG A 94 -7.62 22.78 -6.60
C ARG A 94 -6.24 23.42 -6.74
N GLY A 95 -6.01 24.52 -6.03
CA GLY A 95 -4.65 25.08 -5.90
C GLY A 95 -3.72 24.06 -5.23
N LEU A 96 -2.57 23.78 -5.85
CA LEU A 96 -1.54 22.94 -5.25
C LEU A 96 -0.79 23.78 -4.22
N ASN A 97 -1.10 23.59 -2.94
CA ASN A 97 -0.37 24.25 -1.87
C ASN A 97 0.88 23.40 -1.58
N LEU A 98 2.00 23.75 -2.22
CA LEU A 98 3.30 23.08 -2.09
C LEU A 98 4.13 23.60 -0.91
N ALA A 99 3.53 24.41 -0.02
CA ALA A 99 4.20 24.89 1.18
C ALA A 99 4.33 23.75 2.20
N PHE A 100 5.47 23.07 2.18
CA PHE A 100 5.81 22.04 3.16
C PHE A 100 6.80 22.61 4.17
N SER A 101 6.47 22.52 5.47
CA SER A 101 7.43 22.81 6.52
C SER A 101 8.37 21.62 6.72
N LEU A 102 9.61 21.88 7.16
CA LEU A 102 10.56 20.84 7.53
C LEU A 102 9.99 19.95 8.64
N ARG A 103 9.18 20.51 9.54
CA ARG A 103 8.40 19.75 10.54
C ARG A 103 7.44 18.76 9.87
N ASP A 104 6.66 19.20 8.89
CA ASP A 104 5.68 18.35 8.21
C ASP A 104 6.37 17.20 7.48
N CYS A 105 7.53 17.48 6.88
CA CYS A 105 8.34 16.46 6.22
C CYS A 105 8.85 15.41 7.21
N VAL A 106 9.31 15.82 8.39
CA VAL A 106 9.75 14.90 9.46
C VAL A 106 8.57 14.08 9.99
N PHE A 107 7.42 14.69 10.27
CA PHE A 107 6.23 13.96 10.73
C PHE A 107 5.71 12.98 9.67
N ALA A 108 5.67 13.38 8.40
CA ALA A 108 5.28 12.52 7.30
C ALA A 108 6.24 11.34 7.13
N PHE A 109 7.55 11.58 7.26
CA PHE A 109 8.56 10.53 7.18
C PHE A 109 8.44 9.53 8.35
N VAL A 110 8.36 10.02 9.59
CA VAL A 110 8.23 9.16 10.78
C VAL A 110 6.91 8.39 10.75
N GLY A 111 5.81 9.03 10.37
CA GLY A 111 4.52 8.37 10.19
C GLY A 111 4.57 7.29 9.11
N GLY A 112 5.16 7.60 7.95
CA GLY A 112 5.35 6.65 6.85
C GLY A 112 6.22 5.46 7.25
N PHE A 113 7.32 5.70 7.95
CA PHE A 113 8.20 4.66 8.47
C PHE A 113 7.44 3.72 9.43
N LEU A 114 6.71 4.27 10.40
CA LEU A 114 5.95 3.49 11.38
C LEU A 114 4.84 2.67 10.71
N LEU A 115 4.14 3.25 9.71
CA LEU A 115 3.14 2.55 8.92
C LEU A 115 3.74 1.40 8.11
N LEU A 116 4.89 1.60 7.46
CA LEU A 116 5.55 0.55 6.68
C LEU A 116 6.09 -0.56 7.58
N TYR A 117 6.70 -0.19 8.70
CA TYR A 117 7.16 -1.13 9.72
C TYR A 117 6.01 -1.99 10.24
N GLY A 118 4.89 -1.37 10.65
CA GLY A 118 3.69 -2.08 11.08
C GLY A 118 3.09 -2.98 10.00
N ALA A 119 3.00 -2.51 8.76
CA ALA A 119 2.51 -3.32 7.63
C ALA A 119 3.42 -4.52 7.33
N ARG A 120 4.71 -4.46 7.67
CA ARG A 120 5.63 -5.60 7.56
C ARG A 120 5.56 -6.55 8.73
N MET A 121 5.40 -6.06 9.95
CA MET A 121 5.11 -6.91 11.10
C MET A 121 3.80 -7.68 10.92
N ALA A 122 2.76 -7.03 10.40
CA ALA A 122 1.46 -7.66 10.14
C ALA A 122 1.43 -8.58 8.90
N GLY A 123 2.52 -8.65 8.12
CA GLY A 123 2.56 -9.43 6.88
C GLY A 123 1.69 -8.87 5.75
N GLY A 124 1.18 -7.64 5.86
CA GLY A 124 0.34 -7.02 4.85
C GLY A 124 -0.03 -5.57 5.14
N CYS A 125 -0.42 -4.84 4.10
CA CYS A 125 -0.99 -3.49 4.22
C CYS A 125 -2.52 -3.54 4.13
N THR A 126 -3.18 -2.39 4.31
CA THR A 126 -4.64 -2.27 4.21
C THR A 126 -5.19 -2.74 2.86
N SER A 127 -4.53 -2.48 1.73
CA SER A 127 -5.02 -2.96 0.42
C SER A 127 -4.98 -4.49 0.30
N GLY A 128 -3.98 -5.15 0.91
CA GLY A 128 -3.76 -6.59 0.79
C GLY A 128 -4.44 -7.39 1.88
N HIS A 129 -4.13 -7.09 3.14
CA HIS A 129 -4.61 -7.86 4.28
C HIS A 129 -6.06 -7.54 4.63
N MET A 130 -6.48 -6.28 4.46
CA MET A 130 -7.86 -5.86 4.75
C MET A 130 -8.75 -5.99 3.51
N MET A 131 -8.52 -5.21 2.45
CA MET A 131 -9.43 -5.20 1.28
C MET A 131 -9.45 -6.55 0.57
N SER A 132 -8.29 -7.06 0.12
CA SER A 132 -8.25 -8.36 -0.57
C SER A 132 -8.50 -9.54 0.38
N GLY A 133 -8.09 -9.46 1.65
CA GLY A 133 -8.28 -10.51 2.64
C GLY A 133 -9.74 -10.72 3.05
N ILE A 134 -10.49 -9.63 3.26
CA ILE A 134 -11.93 -9.70 3.58
C ILE A 134 -12.72 -10.23 2.39
N MET A 135 -12.39 -9.85 1.16
CA MET A 135 -13.05 -10.37 -0.04
C MET A 135 -12.87 -11.89 -0.21
N GLN A 136 -11.76 -12.44 0.30
CA GLN A 136 -11.49 -13.88 0.32
C GLN A 136 -12.03 -14.57 1.60
N SER A 137 -12.78 -13.85 2.43
CA SER A 137 -13.28 -14.33 3.72
C SER A 137 -12.17 -14.85 4.66
N SER A 138 -10.97 -14.26 4.59
CA SER A 138 -9.85 -14.66 5.44
C SER A 138 -10.02 -14.12 6.87
N LEU A 139 -9.91 -15.00 7.87
CA LEU A 139 -10.01 -14.65 9.28
C LEU A 139 -8.97 -13.59 9.69
N SER A 140 -7.75 -13.69 9.16
CA SER A 140 -6.68 -12.72 9.47
C SER A 140 -7.01 -11.31 8.96
N GLY A 141 -7.74 -11.20 7.85
CA GLY A 141 -8.19 -9.92 7.30
C GLY A 141 -9.24 -9.25 8.17
N PHE A 142 -10.18 -10.02 8.72
CA PHE A 142 -11.17 -9.51 9.67
C PHE A 142 -10.53 -9.06 10.99
N VAL A 143 -9.64 -9.88 11.56
CA VAL A 143 -8.92 -9.52 12.80
C VAL A 143 -8.12 -8.25 12.59
N PHE A 144 -7.36 -8.16 11.50
CA PHE A 144 -6.60 -6.96 11.15
C PHE A 144 -7.50 -5.72 11.00
N ALA A 145 -8.63 -5.84 10.31
CA ALA A 145 -9.57 -4.74 10.13
C ALA A 145 -10.13 -4.24 11.47
N ILE A 146 -10.58 -5.15 12.34
CA ILE A 146 -11.10 -4.82 13.66
C ILE A 146 -10.03 -4.10 14.49
N SER A 147 -8.80 -4.61 14.53
CA SER A 147 -7.71 -3.98 15.28
C SER A 147 -7.39 -2.57 14.77
N VAL A 148 -7.28 -2.38 13.46
CA VAL A 148 -6.98 -1.06 12.86
C VAL A 148 -8.10 -0.07 13.14
N PHE A 149 -9.37 -0.46 12.97
CA PHE A 149 -10.49 0.42 13.27
C PHE A 149 -10.61 0.72 14.78
N ALA A 150 -10.43 -0.28 15.65
CA ALA A 150 -10.47 -0.07 17.09
C ALA A 150 -9.43 0.94 17.56
N VAL A 151 -8.18 0.79 17.10
CA VAL A 151 -7.10 1.73 17.41
C VAL A 151 -7.35 3.11 16.81
N GLY A 152 -7.81 3.18 15.56
CA GLY A 152 -8.11 4.46 14.90
C GLY A 152 -9.24 5.23 15.60
N ILE A 153 -10.31 4.54 15.98
CA ILE A 153 -11.43 5.13 16.73
C ILE A 153 -10.95 5.56 18.12
N ALA A 154 -10.21 4.71 18.84
CA ALA A 154 -9.64 5.06 20.15
C ALA A 154 -8.71 6.29 20.06
N TRP A 155 -7.85 6.35 19.06
CA TRP A 155 -6.96 7.49 18.83
C TRP A 155 -7.74 8.78 18.61
N VAL A 156 -8.80 8.76 17.79
CA VAL A 156 -9.67 9.93 17.58
C VAL A 156 -10.41 10.30 18.87
N MET A 157 -10.89 9.33 19.66
CA MET A 157 -11.58 9.63 20.93
C MET A 157 -10.65 10.26 21.98
N ILE A 158 -9.37 9.84 22.03
CA ILE A 158 -8.39 10.33 23.00
C ILE A 158 -7.75 11.64 22.52
N GLY A 159 -7.41 11.75 21.24
CA GLY A 159 -6.70 12.88 20.65
C GLY A 159 -7.58 13.95 20.00
N GLY A 160 -8.85 13.66 19.69
CA GLY A 160 -9.78 14.52 18.95
C GLY A 160 -10.42 15.66 19.75
N ARG A 161 -9.86 16.02 20.91
CA ARG A 161 -10.18 17.28 21.60
C ARG A 161 -9.06 18.29 21.41
N LYS A 162 -8.79 18.71 20.17
CA LYS A 162 -8.10 19.97 19.86
C LYS A 162 -8.64 20.54 18.57
#